data_AF-A0A2N9LWQ1-F1
#
_entry.id   AF-A0A2N9LWQ1-F1
#
_cell.length_a   1.000
_cell.length_b   1.000
_cell.length_c   1.000
_cell.angle_alpha   90.00
_cell.angle_beta   90.00
_cell.angle_gamma   90.00
#
_symmetry.space_group_name_H-M   'P 1'
#
loop_
_entity.id
_entity.type
_entity.pdbx_description
1 polymer ?
#
loop_
_entity_poly.entity_id
_entity_poly.type
_entity_poly.pdbx_seq_one_letter_code
_entity_poly.pdbx_strand_id
1 'polypeptide(L)'
;MILQFIKRDPAWKFTPWFTAAAALGALFYSARPGGWLPLTIAGPVYLILWMLALPHQRVTFFEAALPVSGRDLFLARFLSLLAMIWLPAVATVAILLAGSKAAAAPQIAVVATILTLGTIINLSVRIKEFTAPPKLTLWCASCTTGAVIPALGFRLPILVAAICGGAAFVVAAIAWRSVPKTFQSAPWDVATPRRNIGNAAPSLPWWPIIRSLFPWQSALFIPVGTLFAATGQWIFAPMYLMMAYSQTRQTTRWTLALPISSRRMFAASTIPMLLVLAFGAEFGALSGMARVGHDLIRQGDPEHFRGSGALDVFVNRAFWRLAPGGQVPVIQAPWGERFQPEPHPVLGLTLYNPYAVGEKNSFAFEDWQFSRATEYIYGRAMTARQLAEGKGQGLTPITLRPRMQILTIAAILASALFWVWLIELFSWQWLGRLSKTARTALTYSAMLIIIGGVFGDLLVSKLPGSLSQPVLEAGLLYISRHLPANLGVVALVAFLPLAAMFWLIGFQVGVAENTQPVQQPQSLFDRLGSRP
;
A
#
# COMPACT_ATOMS: atom_id res chain seq x y z
N MET A 1 -32.10 21.99 4.84
CA MET A 1 -31.51 22.12 3.48
C MET A 1 -30.10 21.55 3.39
N ILE A 2 -29.14 22.03 4.21
CA ILE A 2 -27.73 21.55 4.25
C ILE A 2 -27.62 20.01 4.33
N LEU A 3 -28.41 19.36 5.18
CA LEU A 3 -28.41 17.91 5.34
C LEU A 3 -28.81 17.14 4.06
N GLN A 4 -29.64 17.74 3.18
CA GLN A 4 -29.97 17.14 1.89
C GLN A 4 -28.81 17.24 0.90
N PHE A 5 -28.04 18.35 0.94
CA PHE A 5 -26.80 18.47 0.18
C PHE A 5 -25.74 17.47 0.65
N ILE A 6 -25.57 17.32 1.96
CA ILE A 6 -24.68 16.30 2.54
C ILE A 6 -25.05 14.90 2.03
N LYS A 7 -26.34 14.52 2.07
CA LYS A 7 -26.80 13.20 1.60
C LYS A 7 -26.53 12.93 0.11
N ARG A 8 -26.49 13.98 -0.72
CA ARG A 8 -26.20 13.86 -2.16
C ARG A 8 -24.71 13.78 -2.45
N ASP A 9 -23.88 14.26 -1.52
CA ASP A 9 -22.45 14.30 -1.67
C ASP A 9 -21.84 12.89 -1.83
N PRO A 10 -20.99 12.63 -2.84
CA PRO A 10 -20.29 11.36 -2.96
C PRO A 10 -19.45 11.02 -1.72
N ALA A 11 -18.84 12.01 -1.05
CA ALA A 11 -18.04 11.78 0.16
C ALA A 11 -18.89 11.14 1.27
N TRP A 12 -20.11 11.67 1.47
CA TRP A 12 -21.05 11.12 2.45
C TRP A 12 -21.49 9.69 2.13
N LYS A 13 -21.67 9.35 0.86
CA LYS A 13 -22.04 7.97 0.44
C LYS A 13 -20.95 6.95 0.74
N PHE A 14 -19.68 7.37 0.71
CA PHE A 14 -18.55 6.49 1.05
C PHE A 14 -18.28 6.40 2.55
N THR A 15 -18.68 7.42 3.35
CA THR A 15 -18.42 7.47 4.79
C THR A 15 -18.77 6.19 5.57
N PRO A 16 -19.93 5.53 5.38
CA PRO A 16 -20.25 4.31 6.12
C PRO A 16 -19.29 3.16 5.81
N TRP A 17 -18.95 2.98 4.53
CA TRP A 17 -18.02 1.94 4.08
C TRP A 17 -16.61 2.17 4.64
N PHE A 18 -16.16 3.43 4.66
CA PHE A 18 -14.90 3.81 5.29
C PHE A 18 -14.89 3.54 6.79
N THR A 19 -15.95 3.92 7.50
CA THR A 19 -16.04 3.71 8.94
C THR A 19 -16.03 2.22 9.25
N ALA A 20 -16.74 1.40 8.48
CA ALA A 20 -16.72 -0.05 8.62
C ALA A 20 -15.32 -0.64 8.36
N ALA A 21 -14.66 -0.24 7.27
CA ALA A 21 -13.31 -0.70 6.94
C ALA A 21 -12.27 -0.31 8.01
N ALA A 22 -12.34 0.93 8.52
CA ALA A 22 -11.46 1.41 9.57
C ALA A 22 -11.72 0.71 10.91
N ALA A 23 -12.99 0.52 11.28
CA ALA A 23 -13.38 -0.22 12.48
C ALA A 23 -12.90 -1.67 12.44
N LEU A 24 -13.08 -2.35 11.31
CA LEU A 24 -12.55 -3.71 11.10
C LEU A 24 -11.01 -3.72 11.24
N GLY A 25 -10.31 -2.79 10.57
CA GLY A 25 -8.85 -2.65 10.71
C GLY A 25 -8.40 -2.42 12.17
N ALA A 26 -9.15 -1.61 12.93
CA ALA A 26 -8.88 -1.32 14.34
C ALA A 26 -9.09 -2.55 15.23
N LEU A 27 -10.16 -3.31 15.01
CA LEU A 27 -10.44 -4.56 15.72
C LEU A 27 -9.35 -5.59 15.46
N PHE A 28 -8.89 -5.70 14.22
CA PHE A 28 -7.77 -6.59 13.89
C PHE A 28 -6.47 -6.15 14.55
N TYR A 29 -6.24 -4.84 14.67
CA TYR A 29 -5.06 -4.35 15.38
C TYR A 29 -5.11 -4.65 16.87
N SER A 30 -6.21 -4.33 17.54
CA SER A 30 -6.34 -4.49 18.99
C SER A 30 -6.21 -5.95 19.43
N ALA A 31 -6.54 -6.90 18.55
CA ALA A 31 -6.40 -8.33 18.77
C ALA A 31 -4.96 -8.87 18.60
N ARG A 32 -3.99 -8.09 18.10
CA ARG A 32 -2.67 -8.61 17.72
C ARG A 32 -1.53 -8.20 18.68
N PRO A 33 -0.65 -9.14 19.07
CA PRO A 33 0.63 -8.80 19.71
C PRO A 33 1.60 -8.22 18.66
N GLY A 34 2.14 -7.02 18.89
CA GLY A 34 3.02 -6.28 17.96
C GLY A 34 2.44 -4.95 17.46
N GLY A 35 3.25 -3.88 17.46
CA GLY A 35 2.77 -2.49 17.41
C GLY A 35 2.80 -1.75 16.06
N TRP A 36 3.21 -2.38 14.96
CA TRP A 36 3.60 -1.61 13.75
C TRP A 36 2.79 -1.88 12.46
N LEU A 37 1.98 -2.95 12.41
CA LEU A 37 1.36 -3.41 11.16
C LEU A 37 0.05 -2.74 10.67
N PRO A 38 -0.81 -2.10 11.50
CA PRO A 38 -2.08 -1.56 11.01
C PRO A 38 -1.98 -0.12 10.49
N LEU A 39 -1.02 0.67 10.96
CA LEU A 39 -0.79 2.03 10.44
C LEU A 39 -0.21 1.99 9.01
N THR A 40 0.47 0.91 8.65
CA THR A 40 0.98 0.64 7.30
C THR A 40 -0.06 0.05 6.34
N ILE A 41 -1.26 -0.35 6.80
CA ILE A 41 -2.30 -0.97 5.95
C ILE A 41 -3.58 -0.14 5.95
N ALA A 42 -4.05 0.28 7.13
CA ALA A 42 -5.21 1.15 7.26
C ALA A 42 -4.90 2.56 6.73
N GLY A 43 -3.70 3.10 6.97
CA GLY A 43 -3.27 4.42 6.47
C GLY A 43 -3.34 4.53 4.94
N PRO A 44 -2.70 3.64 4.18
CA PRO A 44 -2.84 3.45 2.74
C PRO A 44 -4.25 3.38 2.19
N VAL A 45 -5.07 2.47 2.71
CA VAL A 45 -6.44 2.26 2.24
C VAL A 45 -7.29 3.50 2.54
N TYR A 46 -7.10 4.09 3.72
CA TYR A 46 -7.74 5.33 4.12
C TYR A 46 -7.31 6.52 3.25
N LEU A 47 -6.02 6.62 2.90
CA LEU A 47 -5.48 7.61 1.97
C LEU A 47 -6.01 7.42 0.55
N ILE A 48 -6.02 6.19 0.03
CA ILE A 48 -6.53 5.87 -1.31
C ILE A 48 -8.01 6.22 -1.40
N LEU A 49 -8.80 5.76 -0.44
CA LEU A 49 -10.22 6.02 -0.44
C LEU A 49 -10.48 7.53 -0.25
N TRP A 50 -9.72 8.23 0.62
CA TRP A 50 -9.83 9.68 0.81
C TRP A 50 -9.50 10.42 -0.51
N MET A 51 -8.46 10.00 -1.22
CA MET A 51 -8.10 10.54 -2.53
C MET A 51 -9.20 10.32 -3.58
N LEU A 52 -9.84 9.15 -3.60
CA LEU A 52 -10.96 8.86 -4.50
C LEU A 52 -12.19 9.73 -4.19
N ALA A 53 -12.34 10.16 -2.93
CA ALA A 53 -13.43 11.01 -2.48
C ALA A 53 -13.13 12.52 -2.56
N LEU A 54 -11.89 12.92 -2.89
CA LEU A 54 -11.54 14.33 -3.06
C LEU A 54 -12.31 14.93 -4.25
N PRO A 55 -13.11 15.99 -4.02
CA PRO A 55 -13.88 16.63 -5.08
C PRO A 55 -12.96 17.20 -6.16
N HIS A 56 -13.10 16.72 -7.39
CA HIS A 56 -12.60 17.45 -8.57
C HIS A 56 -13.52 18.65 -8.88
N GLN A 57 -14.77 18.62 -8.43
CA GLN A 57 -15.78 19.68 -8.54
C GLN A 57 -16.34 20.01 -7.15
N ARG A 58 -16.37 21.30 -6.79
CA ARG A 58 -16.84 21.81 -5.48
C ARG A 58 -18.35 21.98 -5.43
N VAL A 59 -18.91 22.38 -6.57
CA VAL A 59 -20.34 22.61 -6.77
C VAL A 59 -20.65 22.18 -8.20
N THR A 60 -21.70 21.41 -8.39
CA THR A 60 -22.17 21.07 -9.74
C THR A 60 -22.85 22.29 -10.39
N PHE A 61 -22.86 22.37 -11.73
CA PHE A 61 -23.56 23.47 -12.43
C PHE A 61 -25.03 23.59 -12.02
N PHE A 62 -25.67 22.46 -11.73
CA PHE A 62 -27.04 22.44 -11.22
C PHE A 62 -27.16 23.06 -9.83
N GLU A 63 -26.28 22.70 -8.89
CA GLU A 63 -26.28 23.28 -7.54
C GLU A 63 -25.96 24.77 -7.52
N ALA A 64 -25.13 25.22 -8.47
CA ALA A 64 -24.80 26.63 -8.66
C ALA A 64 -25.97 27.45 -9.23
N ALA A 65 -26.87 26.81 -9.98
CA ALA A 65 -28.06 27.44 -10.55
C ALA A 65 -29.21 27.56 -9.53
N LEU A 66 -29.14 26.85 -8.40
CA LEU A 66 -30.15 26.95 -7.35
C LEU A 66 -29.97 28.28 -6.58
N PRO A 67 -31.06 28.90 -6.09
CA PRO A 67 -31.02 30.13 -5.29
C PRO A 67 -30.55 29.83 -3.86
N VAL A 68 -29.32 29.36 -3.71
CA VAL A 68 -28.73 28.89 -2.45
C VAL A 68 -27.45 29.66 -2.19
N SER A 69 -27.24 30.03 -0.93
CA SER A 69 -26.01 30.69 -0.48
C SER A 69 -24.80 29.80 -0.76
N GLY A 70 -23.74 30.38 -1.33
CA GLY A 70 -22.47 29.67 -1.52
C GLY A 70 -21.87 29.16 -0.21
N ARG A 71 -22.17 29.81 0.92
CA ARG A 71 -21.76 29.37 2.26
C ARG A 71 -22.43 28.08 2.69
N ASP A 72 -23.69 27.85 2.31
CA ASP A 72 -24.41 26.63 2.68
C ASP A 72 -23.90 25.42 1.90
N LEU A 73 -23.57 25.63 0.62
CA LEU A 73 -22.93 24.62 -0.23
C LEU A 73 -21.51 24.29 0.27
N PHE A 74 -20.71 25.32 0.59
CA PHE A 74 -19.38 25.13 1.16
C PHE A 74 -19.45 24.39 2.50
N LEU A 75 -20.38 24.76 3.37
CA LEU A 75 -20.58 24.12 4.67
C LEU A 75 -21.01 22.66 4.52
N ALA A 76 -21.96 22.36 3.63
CA ALA A 76 -22.37 20.99 3.34
C ALA A 76 -21.19 20.13 2.89
N ARG A 77 -20.37 20.64 1.96
CA ARG A 77 -19.19 19.94 1.46
C ARG A 77 -18.14 19.75 2.54
N PHE A 78 -17.84 20.80 3.30
CA PHE A 78 -16.91 20.77 4.41
C PHE A 78 -17.32 19.72 5.45
N LEU A 79 -18.58 19.71 5.88
CA LEU A 79 -19.11 18.73 6.84
C LEU A 79 -19.07 17.30 6.30
N SER A 80 -19.39 17.09 5.01
CA SER A 80 -19.33 15.75 4.41
C SER A 80 -17.91 15.16 4.42
N LEU A 81 -16.91 15.98 4.09
CA LEU A 81 -15.51 15.58 4.08
C LEU A 81 -14.96 15.42 5.50
N LEU A 82 -15.36 16.28 6.43
CA LEU A 82 -14.99 16.16 7.83
C LEU A 82 -15.59 14.88 8.45
N ALA A 83 -16.84 14.54 8.13
CA ALA A 83 -17.46 13.28 8.54
C ALA A 83 -16.73 12.06 7.96
N MET A 84 -16.35 12.11 6.69
CA MET A 84 -15.59 11.05 6.02
C MET A 84 -14.21 10.82 6.66
N ILE A 85 -13.60 11.85 7.26
CA ILE A 85 -12.33 11.73 7.99
C ILE A 85 -12.58 11.30 9.44
N TRP A 86 -13.37 12.06 10.19
CA TRP A 86 -13.47 11.90 11.63
C TRP A 86 -14.32 10.73 12.09
N LEU A 87 -15.37 10.31 11.36
CA LEU A 87 -16.17 9.14 11.80
C LEU A 87 -15.34 7.84 11.80
N PRO A 88 -14.56 7.51 10.76
CA PRO A 88 -13.64 6.39 10.80
C PRO A 88 -12.56 6.53 11.88
N ALA A 89 -12.02 7.74 12.07
CA ALA A 89 -10.98 7.99 13.07
C ALA A 89 -11.51 7.79 14.50
N VAL A 90 -12.69 8.31 14.81
CA VAL A 90 -13.36 8.15 16.11
C VAL A 90 -13.71 6.67 16.36
N ALA A 91 -14.25 5.97 15.37
CA ALA A 91 -14.53 4.54 15.48
C ALA A 91 -13.25 3.73 15.79
N THR A 92 -12.17 4.03 15.07
CA THR A 92 -10.85 3.41 15.29
C THR A 92 -10.33 3.71 16.70
N VAL A 93 -10.34 4.98 17.12
CA VAL A 93 -9.92 5.39 18.46
C VAL A 93 -10.74 4.71 19.55
N ALA A 94 -12.06 4.66 19.42
CA ALA A 94 -12.94 4.01 20.38
C ALA A 94 -12.58 2.51 20.55
N ILE A 95 -12.34 1.81 19.44
CA ILE A 95 -11.93 0.40 19.45
C ILE A 95 -10.55 0.21 20.08
N LEU A 96 -9.59 1.10 19.81
CA LEU A 96 -8.25 1.03 20.38
C LEU A 96 -8.21 1.34 21.87
N LEU A 97 -9.04 2.28 22.33
CA LEU A 97 -9.21 2.61 23.75
C LEU A 97 -9.93 1.49 24.51
N ALA A 98 -10.89 0.81 23.87
CA ALA A 98 -11.56 -0.35 24.44
C ALA A 98 -10.69 -1.62 24.45
N GLY A 99 -9.63 -1.65 23.63
CA GLY A 99 -8.71 -2.78 23.51
C GLY A 99 -7.37 -2.60 24.24
N SER A 100 -6.44 -3.53 24.04
CA SER A 100 -5.11 -3.54 24.67
C SER A 100 -4.10 -2.52 24.09
N LYS A 101 -4.54 -1.63 23.19
CA LYS A 101 -3.69 -0.77 22.33
C LYS A 101 -4.00 0.73 22.44
N ALA A 102 -4.45 1.18 23.62
CA ALA A 102 -4.79 2.58 23.86
C ALA A 102 -3.66 3.58 23.52
N ALA A 103 -2.39 3.18 23.68
CA ALA A 103 -1.22 4.02 23.38
C ALA A 103 -1.12 4.45 21.89
N ALA A 104 -1.77 3.74 20.97
CA ALA A 104 -1.78 4.07 19.55
C ALA A 104 -2.91 5.04 19.15
N ALA A 105 -3.90 5.27 20.02
CA ALA A 105 -5.04 6.15 19.74
C ALA A 105 -4.62 7.61 19.38
N PRO A 106 -3.64 8.24 20.03
CA PRO A 106 -3.19 9.59 19.68
C PRO A 106 -2.64 9.68 18.24
N GLN A 107 -2.01 8.61 17.74
CA GLN A 107 -1.47 8.59 16.38
C GLN A 107 -2.57 8.65 15.32
N ILE A 108 -3.72 8.00 15.57
CA ILE A 108 -4.88 8.07 14.68
C ILE A 108 -5.45 9.50 14.62
N ALA A 109 -5.50 10.20 15.76
CA ALA A 109 -5.92 11.60 15.81
C ALA A 109 -4.96 12.53 15.03
N VAL A 110 -3.65 12.26 15.09
CA VAL A 110 -2.65 12.97 14.26
C VAL A 110 -2.90 12.76 12.78
N VAL A 111 -3.15 11.52 12.35
CA VAL A 111 -3.46 11.23 10.93
C VAL A 111 -4.72 11.97 10.49
N ALA A 112 -5.79 11.93 11.30
CA ALA A 112 -7.04 12.63 11.01
C ALA A 112 -6.86 14.16 10.90
N THR A 113 -6.05 14.77 11.76
CA THR A 113 -5.76 16.21 11.72
C THR A 113 -4.93 16.60 10.51
N ILE A 114 -3.91 15.82 10.12
CA ILE A 114 -3.11 16.05 8.90
C ILE A 114 -4.01 15.98 7.65
N LEU A 115 -4.89 14.99 7.56
CA LEU A 115 -5.82 14.84 6.43
C LEU A 115 -6.87 15.95 6.40
N THR A 116 -7.33 16.39 7.56
CA THR A 116 -8.24 17.55 7.69
C THR A 116 -7.57 18.80 7.12
N LEU A 117 -6.32 19.07 7.49
CA LEU A 117 -5.54 20.19 6.97
C LEU A 117 -5.40 20.12 5.44
N GLY A 118 -4.99 18.97 4.89
CA GLY A 118 -4.85 18.78 3.44
C GLY A 118 -6.16 19.00 2.68
N THR A 119 -7.28 18.55 3.26
CA THR A 119 -8.62 18.73 2.67
C THR A 119 -9.01 20.21 2.67
N ILE A 120 -8.76 20.93 3.76
CA ILE A 120 -9.10 22.35 3.89
C ILE A 120 -8.26 23.22 2.96
N ILE A 121 -6.97 22.95 2.83
CA ILE A 121 -6.10 23.65 1.87
C ILE A 121 -6.64 23.45 0.44
N ASN A 122 -7.04 22.23 0.11
CA ASN A 122 -7.61 21.94 -1.20
C ASN A 122 -8.96 22.66 -1.43
N LEU A 123 -9.76 22.87 -0.38
CA LEU A 123 -11.00 23.65 -0.47
C LEU A 123 -10.78 25.17 -0.48
N SER A 124 -9.71 25.68 0.12
CA SER A 124 -9.48 27.12 0.31
C SER A 124 -8.89 27.81 -0.93
N VAL A 125 -8.11 27.09 -1.75
CA VAL A 125 -7.46 27.68 -2.93
C VAL A 125 -8.46 27.93 -4.05
N ARG A 126 -8.51 29.13 -4.65
CA ARG A 126 -9.47 29.50 -5.71
C ARG A 126 -10.94 29.27 -5.33
N ILE A 127 -11.33 29.63 -4.11
CA ILE A 127 -12.66 29.37 -3.54
C ILE A 127 -13.85 29.86 -4.39
N LYS A 128 -13.61 30.80 -5.32
CA LYS A 128 -14.59 31.36 -6.25
C LYS A 128 -14.82 30.50 -7.50
N GLU A 129 -13.96 29.53 -7.79
CA GLU A 129 -14.07 28.63 -8.95
C GLU A 129 -14.82 27.32 -8.60
N PHE A 130 -15.55 26.78 -9.58
CA PHE A 130 -16.30 25.52 -9.44
C PHE A 130 -15.41 24.29 -9.25
N THR A 131 -14.17 24.34 -9.72
CA THR A 131 -13.23 23.22 -9.71
C THR A 131 -12.02 23.56 -8.87
N ALA A 132 -11.65 22.65 -7.96
CA ALA A 132 -10.32 22.72 -7.35
C ALA A 132 -9.27 22.44 -8.44
N PRO A 133 -8.09 23.10 -8.41
CA PRO A 133 -7.05 22.79 -9.37
C PRO A 133 -6.63 21.32 -9.22
N PRO A 134 -6.77 20.47 -10.26
CA PRO A 134 -6.51 19.03 -10.12
C PRO A 134 -5.07 18.72 -9.70
N LYS A 135 -4.12 19.58 -10.09
CA LYS A 135 -2.72 19.50 -9.64
C LYS A 135 -2.57 19.76 -8.14
N LEU A 136 -3.32 20.70 -7.59
CA LEU A 136 -3.27 21.04 -6.16
C LEU A 136 -3.92 19.94 -5.32
N THR A 137 -5.06 19.42 -5.75
CA THR A 137 -5.73 18.29 -5.08
C THR A 137 -4.79 17.10 -4.89
N LEU A 138 -4.01 16.78 -5.93
CA LEU A 138 -3.02 15.72 -5.86
C LEU A 138 -1.75 16.12 -5.06
N TRP A 139 -1.30 17.37 -5.16
CA TRP A 139 -0.18 17.87 -4.34
C TRP A 139 -0.50 17.80 -2.84
N CYS A 140 -1.69 18.27 -2.45
CA CYS A 140 -2.18 18.17 -1.08
C CYS A 140 -2.25 16.71 -0.62
N ALA A 141 -2.67 15.80 -1.49
CA ALA A 141 -2.67 14.37 -1.19
C ALA A 141 -1.27 13.76 -1.06
N SER A 142 -0.32 14.21 -1.88
CA SER A 142 1.09 13.77 -1.82
C SER A 142 1.74 14.24 -0.52
N CYS A 143 1.59 15.53 -0.19
CA CYS A 143 2.14 16.12 1.03
C CYS A 143 1.51 15.54 2.29
N THR A 144 0.20 15.28 2.31
CA THR A 144 -0.44 14.63 3.47
C THR A 144 0.04 13.20 3.64
N THR A 145 0.16 12.42 2.56
CA THR A 145 0.76 11.07 2.62
C THR A 145 2.19 11.11 3.14
N GLY A 146 3.02 11.99 2.58
CA GLY A 146 4.42 12.17 2.99
C GLY A 146 4.60 12.72 4.41
N ALA A 147 3.61 13.45 4.95
CA ALA A 147 3.62 13.96 6.32
C ALA A 147 3.14 12.93 7.35
N VAL A 148 2.17 12.07 6.99
CA VAL A 148 1.63 11.03 7.88
C VAL A 148 2.73 10.04 8.30
N ILE A 149 3.56 9.59 7.37
CA ILE A 149 4.59 8.56 7.64
C ILE A 149 5.58 8.99 8.74
N PRO A 150 6.26 10.15 8.63
CA PRO A 150 7.14 10.63 9.69
C PRO A 150 6.36 11.03 10.96
N ALA A 151 5.13 11.56 10.83
CA ALA A 151 4.28 11.91 11.98
C ALA A 151 4.06 10.74 12.96
N LEU A 152 4.05 9.50 12.45
CA LEU A 152 3.91 8.28 13.26
C LEU A 152 5.18 7.89 14.03
N GLY A 153 6.35 8.39 13.61
CA GLY A 153 7.63 8.20 14.29
C GLY A 153 7.93 9.25 15.37
N PHE A 154 7.15 10.33 15.47
CA PHE A 154 7.39 11.36 16.49
C PHE A 154 6.97 10.90 17.87
N ARG A 155 7.84 11.18 18.86
CA ARG A 155 7.58 10.93 20.28
C ARG A 155 6.49 11.85 20.86
N LEU A 156 6.11 12.91 20.15
CA LEU A 156 5.15 13.94 20.61
C LEU A 156 3.97 14.10 19.62
N PRO A 157 3.08 13.10 19.48
CA PRO A 157 1.97 13.15 18.53
C PRO A 157 1.01 14.33 18.80
N ILE A 158 0.80 14.69 20.07
CA ILE A 158 -0.10 15.78 20.46
C ILE A 158 0.35 17.13 19.88
N LEU A 159 1.65 17.40 19.85
CA LEU A 159 2.18 18.65 19.29
C LEU A 159 1.91 18.75 17.79
N VAL A 160 2.13 17.66 17.06
CA VAL A 160 1.84 17.59 15.60
C VAL A 160 0.35 17.80 15.35
N ALA A 161 -0.53 17.15 16.13
CA ALA A 161 -1.96 17.35 16.03
C ALA A 161 -2.39 18.79 16.34
N ALA A 162 -1.80 19.43 17.37
CA ALA A 162 -2.08 20.81 17.73
C ALA A 162 -1.67 21.80 16.63
N ILE A 163 -0.47 21.64 16.06
CA ILE A 163 0.01 22.48 14.95
C ILE A 163 -0.87 22.30 13.71
N CYS A 164 -1.13 21.05 13.31
CA CYS A 164 -1.94 20.76 12.13
C CYS A 164 -3.40 21.19 12.31
N GLY A 165 -3.97 20.97 13.50
CA GLY A 165 -5.33 21.40 13.86
C GLY A 165 -5.48 22.91 13.91
N GLY A 166 -4.51 23.62 14.51
CA GLY A 166 -4.47 25.08 14.52
C GLY A 166 -4.37 25.66 13.12
N ALA A 167 -3.46 25.13 12.29
CA ALA A 167 -3.34 25.52 10.89
C ALA A 167 -4.64 25.25 10.10
N ALA A 168 -5.28 24.10 10.32
CA ALA A 168 -6.55 23.74 9.69
C ALA A 168 -7.66 24.74 10.05
N PHE A 169 -7.76 25.12 11.33
CA PHE A 169 -8.72 26.12 11.80
C PHE A 169 -8.48 27.49 11.16
N VAL A 170 -7.24 27.96 11.13
CA VAL A 170 -6.88 29.26 10.51
C VAL A 170 -7.23 29.26 9.03
N VAL A 171 -6.84 28.23 8.27
CA VAL A 171 -7.14 28.14 6.84
C VAL A 171 -8.66 28.03 6.61
N ALA A 172 -9.39 27.29 7.44
CA ALA A 172 -10.85 27.21 7.36
C ALA A 172 -11.52 28.57 7.63
N ALA A 173 -11.05 29.32 8.63
CA ALA A 173 -11.58 30.65 8.93
C ALA A 173 -11.33 31.65 7.79
N ILE A 174 -10.13 31.61 7.20
CA ILE A 174 -9.78 32.41 6.02
C ILE A 174 -10.66 32.01 4.82
N ALA A 175 -10.81 30.71 4.57
CA ALA A 175 -11.65 30.18 3.51
C ALA A 175 -13.10 30.64 3.69
N TRP A 176 -13.68 30.48 4.88
CA TRP A 176 -15.05 30.87 5.20
C TRP A 176 -15.33 32.34 4.92
N ARG A 177 -14.41 33.23 5.29
CA ARG A 177 -14.50 34.67 5.01
C ARG A 177 -14.45 34.98 3.51
N SER A 178 -13.81 34.12 2.73
CA SER A 178 -13.58 34.28 1.30
C SER A 178 -14.66 33.63 0.41
N VAL A 179 -15.60 32.87 0.99
CA VAL A 179 -16.69 32.21 0.25
C VAL A 179 -17.62 33.27 -0.37
N PRO A 180 -17.89 33.22 -1.68
CA PRO A 180 -18.81 34.15 -2.32
C PRO A 180 -20.25 33.95 -1.84
N LYS A 181 -21.05 35.02 -1.86
CA LYS A 181 -22.47 34.95 -1.48
C LYS A 181 -23.27 34.01 -2.39
N THR A 182 -22.96 34.02 -3.69
CA THR A 182 -23.52 33.13 -4.70
C THR A 182 -22.42 32.70 -5.66
N PHE A 183 -22.45 31.44 -6.10
CA PHE A 183 -21.54 30.95 -7.14
C PHE A 183 -22.10 31.35 -8.51
N GLN A 184 -21.54 32.39 -9.14
CA GLN A 184 -21.94 32.78 -10.48
C GLN A 184 -21.26 31.88 -11.53
N SER A 185 -22.04 31.40 -12.50
CA SER A 185 -21.54 30.66 -13.66
C SER A 185 -20.83 31.55 -14.69
N ALA A 186 -21.10 32.85 -14.64
CA ALA A 186 -20.46 33.84 -15.50
C ALA A 186 -19.03 34.13 -15.01
N PRO A 187 -18.03 34.21 -15.93
CA PRO A 187 -16.69 34.64 -15.57
C PRO A 187 -16.73 36.00 -14.88
N TRP A 188 -16.11 36.11 -13.71
CA TRP A 188 -16.06 37.36 -12.94
C TRP A 188 -15.36 38.49 -13.71
N ASP A 189 -14.39 38.12 -14.54
CA ASP A 189 -13.70 38.99 -15.46
C ASP A 189 -14.06 38.57 -16.89
N VAL A 190 -14.38 39.53 -17.76
CA VAL A 190 -14.33 39.31 -19.22
C VAL A 190 -12.98 38.69 -19.47
N ALA A 191 -12.96 37.43 -19.93
CA ALA A 191 -11.72 36.72 -20.19
C ALA A 191 -10.90 37.59 -21.14
N THR A 192 -9.94 38.33 -20.59
CA THR A 192 -8.91 38.96 -21.41
C THR A 192 -8.33 37.78 -22.16
N PRO A 193 -8.37 37.79 -23.50
CA PRO A 193 -7.82 36.68 -24.27
C PRO A 193 -6.41 36.55 -23.76
N ARG A 194 -6.15 35.45 -23.03
CA ARG A 194 -4.85 35.19 -22.46
C ARG A 194 -4.00 34.96 -23.69
N ARG A 195 -3.37 36.03 -24.18
CA ARG A 195 -2.25 36.00 -25.10
C ARG A 195 -1.19 35.26 -24.30
N ASN A 196 -1.30 33.94 -24.27
CA ASN A 196 -0.17 33.05 -24.09
C ASN A 196 0.69 33.26 -25.35
N ILE A 197 1.27 34.44 -25.47
CA ILE A 197 2.59 34.63 -26.06
C ILE A 197 3.56 34.19 -24.96
N GLY A 198 3.33 32.99 -24.43
CA GLY A 198 4.31 32.29 -23.62
C GLY A 198 5.22 31.68 -24.64
N ASN A 199 6.49 32.08 -24.61
CA ASN A 199 7.61 31.42 -25.26
C ASN A 199 7.23 29.98 -25.59
N ALA A 200 7.02 29.69 -26.87
CA ALA A 200 6.90 28.33 -27.35
C ALA A 200 8.27 27.69 -27.10
N ALA A 201 8.53 27.30 -25.85
CA ALA A 201 9.59 26.38 -25.52
C ALA A 201 9.38 25.21 -26.48
N PRO A 202 10.40 24.81 -27.25
CA PRO A 202 10.24 23.81 -28.30
C PRO A 202 9.54 22.61 -27.68
N SER A 203 8.27 22.44 -28.02
CA SER A 203 7.48 21.36 -27.48
C SER A 203 8.04 20.12 -28.15
N LEU A 204 8.87 19.38 -27.41
CA LEU A 204 9.36 18.08 -27.86
C LEU A 204 8.14 17.32 -28.42
N PRO A 205 8.17 16.85 -29.68
CA PRO A 205 7.00 16.25 -30.33
C PRO A 205 6.45 15.04 -29.55
N TRP A 206 7.29 14.41 -28.73
CA TRP A 206 6.95 13.29 -27.86
C TRP A 206 6.43 13.71 -26.47
N TRP A 207 6.45 15.00 -26.12
CA TRP A 207 6.02 15.49 -24.81
C TRP A 207 4.58 15.13 -24.44
N PRO A 208 3.59 15.20 -25.34
CA PRO A 208 2.23 14.76 -25.05
C PRO A 208 2.16 13.26 -24.69
N ILE A 209 2.99 12.44 -25.35
CA ILE A 209 3.08 11.00 -25.11
C ILE A 209 3.73 10.73 -23.75
N ILE A 210 4.87 11.35 -23.46
CA ILE A 210 5.56 11.25 -22.17
C ILE A 210 4.64 11.69 -21.03
N ARG A 211 3.93 12.81 -21.19
CA ARG A 211 2.98 13.32 -20.20
C ARG A 211 1.78 12.39 -19.98
N SER A 212 1.40 11.62 -21.00
CA SER A 212 0.30 10.65 -20.90
C SER A 212 0.76 9.33 -20.30
N LEU A 213 2.02 8.92 -20.54
CA LEU A 213 2.65 7.74 -19.96
C LEU A 213 2.98 7.91 -18.48
N PHE A 214 3.33 9.13 -18.09
CA PHE A 214 3.63 9.48 -16.70
C PHE A 214 2.66 10.58 -16.25
N PRO A 215 1.37 10.25 -16.07
CA PRO A 215 0.44 11.23 -15.54
C PRO A 215 0.96 11.65 -14.17
N TRP A 216 0.92 12.94 -13.89
CA TRP A 216 1.38 13.49 -12.60
C TRP A 216 0.72 12.80 -11.39
N GLN A 217 -0.47 12.24 -11.58
CA GLN A 217 -1.18 11.39 -10.60
C GLN A 217 -0.42 10.12 -10.22
N SER A 218 0.26 9.48 -11.16
CA SER A 218 1.10 8.30 -10.90
C SER A 218 2.38 8.62 -10.12
N ALA A 219 2.84 9.89 -10.14
CA ALA A 219 3.97 10.34 -9.34
C ALA A 219 3.68 10.28 -7.82
N LEU A 220 2.42 10.18 -7.39
CA LEU A 220 2.07 9.97 -5.99
C LEU A 220 2.22 8.50 -5.57
N PHE A 221 1.89 7.56 -6.45
CA PHE A 221 1.95 6.13 -6.13
C PHE A 221 3.36 5.56 -6.20
N ILE A 222 4.23 6.16 -7.01
CA ILE A 222 5.63 5.74 -7.15
C ILE A 222 6.37 5.81 -5.80
N PRO A 223 6.43 6.96 -5.08
CA PRO A 223 7.10 7.04 -3.77
C PRO A 223 6.51 6.09 -2.73
N VAL A 224 5.20 5.92 -2.74
CA VAL A 224 4.50 5.04 -1.80
C VAL A 224 4.83 3.57 -2.09
N GLY A 225 4.78 3.16 -3.36
CA GLY A 225 5.20 1.84 -3.80
C GLY A 225 6.67 1.55 -3.48
N THR A 226 7.57 2.53 -3.70
CA THR A 226 8.99 2.39 -3.32
C THR A 226 9.18 2.23 -1.82
N LEU A 227 8.41 2.95 -1.02
CA LEU A 227 8.49 2.86 0.44
C LEU A 227 8.00 1.51 0.95
N PHE A 228 6.90 0.98 0.39
CA PHE A 228 6.42 -0.35 0.74
C PHE A 228 7.40 -1.44 0.31
N ALA A 229 8.02 -1.31 -0.87
CA ALA A 229 9.10 -2.19 -1.28
C ALA A 229 10.30 -2.08 -0.32
N ALA A 230 10.65 -0.86 0.11
CA ALA A 230 11.77 -0.61 1.01
C ALA A 230 11.55 -1.16 2.44
N THR A 231 10.30 -1.28 2.88
CA THR A 231 9.93 -1.78 4.21
C THR A 231 9.65 -3.30 4.23
N GLY A 232 9.87 -4.00 3.11
CA GLY A 232 9.63 -5.45 3.01
C GLY A 232 8.15 -5.85 2.88
N GLN A 233 7.26 -4.88 2.72
CA GLN A 233 5.81 -5.07 2.57
C GLN A 233 5.46 -5.45 1.13
N TRP A 234 5.91 -6.63 0.72
CA TRP A 234 5.95 -7.09 -0.67
C TRP A 234 4.58 -7.19 -1.36
N ILE A 235 3.48 -7.36 -0.61
CA ILE A 235 2.13 -7.43 -1.18
C ILE A 235 1.59 -6.04 -1.54
N PHE A 236 1.97 -5.01 -0.77
CA PHE A 236 1.43 -3.66 -0.94
C PHE A 236 2.15 -2.88 -2.03
N ALA A 237 3.45 -3.07 -2.21
CA ALA A 237 4.21 -2.36 -3.23
C ALA A 237 3.65 -2.58 -4.67
N PRO A 238 3.33 -3.81 -5.10
CA PRO A 238 2.67 -4.10 -6.37
C PRO A 238 1.28 -3.48 -6.53
N MET A 239 0.50 -3.38 -5.43
CA MET A 239 -0.84 -2.79 -5.45
C MET A 239 -0.80 -1.31 -5.85
N TYR A 240 0.20 -0.55 -5.39
CA TYR A 240 0.36 0.85 -5.77
C TYR A 240 0.79 1.02 -7.22
N LEU A 241 1.65 0.12 -7.72
CA LEU A 241 2.00 0.06 -9.14
C LEU A 241 0.78 -0.25 -10.01
N MET A 242 -0.11 -1.14 -9.57
CA MET A 242 -1.38 -1.43 -10.24
C MET A 242 -2.23 -0.15 -10.44
N MET A 243 -2.31 0.71 -9.43
CA MET A 243 -3.05 1.97 -9.53
C MET A 243 -2.40 2.95 -10.52
N ALA A 244 -1.07 3.09 -10.47
CA ALA A 244 -0.32 3.91 -11.42
C ALA A 244 -0.49 3.41 -12.86
N TYR A 245 -0.40 2.10 -13.08
CA TYR A 245 -0.63 1.48 -14.37
C TYR A 245 -2.06 1.72 -14.86
N SER A 246 -3.08 1.50 -14.03
CA SER A 246 -4.48 1.73 -14.38
C SER A 246 -4.75 3.18 -14.83
N GLN A 247 -4.19 4.16 -14.13
CA GLN A 247 -4.28 5.57 -14.53
C GLN A 247 -3.58 5.84 -15.86
N THR A 248 -2.36 5.33 -16.01
CA THR A 248 -1.57 5.46 -17.24
C THR A 248 -2.35 4.91 -18.44
N ARG A 249 -2.99 3.75 -18.26
CA ARG A 249 -3.79 3.08 -19.29
C ARG A 249 -5.06 3.86 -19.66
N GLN A 250 -5.62 4.64 -18.74
CA GLN A 250 -6.74 5.55 -19.04
C GLN A 250 -6.28 6.79 -19.79
N THR A 251 -5.12 7.35 -19.45
CA THR A 251 -4.58 8.57 -20.07
C THR A 251 -3.92 8.32 -21.42
N THR A 252 -3.48 7.10 -21.73
CA THR A 252 -2.86 6.76 -23.01
C THR A 252 -3.85 6.27 -24.08
N ARG A 253 -5.15 6.18 -23.81
CA ARG A 253 -6.13 5.67 -24.81
C ARG A 253 -6.14 6.44 -26.13
N TRP A 254 -5.86 7.74 -26.11
CA TRP A 254 -5.80 8.55 -27.33
C TRP A 254 -4.61 8.17 -28.23
N THR A 255 -3.55 7.57 -27.67
CA THR A 255 -2.36 7.14 -28.42
C THR A 255 -2.63 5.93 -29.32
N LEU A 256 -3.77 5.25 -29.15
CA LEU A 256 -4.24 4.19 -30.06
C LEU A 256 -4.45 4.70 -31.49
N ALA A 257 -4.65 6.01 -31.68
CA ALA A 257 -4.73 6.62 -32.99
C ALA A 257 -3.36 6.81 -33.67
N LEU A 258 -2.26 6.65 -32.94
CA LEU A 258 -0.91 6.78 -33.46
C LEU A 258 -0.41 5.43 -34.00
N PRO A 259 0.49 5.42 -35.01
CA PRO A 259 1.10 4.20 -35.53
C PRO A 259 2.18 3.63 -34.59
N ILE A 260 1.85 3.49 -33.30
CA ILE A 260 2.72 2.92 -32.28
C ILE A 260 2.14 1.56 -31.90
N SER A 261 2.96 0.51 -31.97
CA SER A 261 2.51 -0.82 -31.56
C SER A 261 2.13 -0.84 -30.07
N SER A 262 1.01 -1.49 -29.74
CA SER A 262 0.53 -1.72 -28.36
C SER A 262 1.61 -2.25 -27.42
N ARG A 263 2.46 -3.16 -27.91
CA ARG A 263 3.56 -3.75 -27.14
C ARG A 263 4.61 -2.72 -26.71
N ARG A 264 4.93 -1.75 -27.57
CA ARG A 264 5.86 -0.66 -27.24
C ARG A 264 5.23 0.30 -26.24
N MET A 265 3.94 0.62 -26.38
CA MET A 265 3.22 1.44 -25.40
C MET A 265 3.16 0.78 -24.03
N PHE A 266 2.83 -0.52 -24.00
CA PHE A 266 2.86 -1.33 -22.77
C PHE A 266 4.26 -1.35 -22.13
N ALA A 267 5.30 -1.56 -22.92
CA ALA A 267 6.67 -1.54 -22.41
C ALA A 267 7.06 -0.17 -21.85
N ALA A 268 6.71 0.90 -22.57
CA ALA A 268 6.99 2.27 -22.16
C ALA A 268 6.26 2.67 -20.86
N SER A 269 5.07 2.13 -20.59
CA SER A 269 4.36 2.38 -19.33
C SER A 269 4.86 1.51 -18.18
N THR A 270 5.14 0.23 -18.44
CA THR A 270 5.33 -0.77 -17.37
C THR A 270 6.78 -0.86 -16.90
N ILE A 271 7.76 -0.82 -17.82
CA ILE A 271 9.19 -0.95 -17.47
C ILE A 271 9.64 0.09 -16.43
N PRO A 272 9.34 1.40 -16.60
CA PRO A 272 9.75 2.40 -15.62
C PRO A 272 9.18 2.13 -14.22
N MET A 273 7.94 1.65 -14.15
CA MET A 273 7.30 1.34 -12.87
C MET A 273 7.96 0.12 -12.19
N LEU A 274 8.31 -0.90 -12.96
CA LEU A 274 9.05 -2.06 -12.46
C LEU A 274 10.45 -1.68 -11.96
N LEU A 275 11.16 -0.81 -12.70
CA LEU A 275 12.48 -0.30 -12.28
C LEU A 275 12.40 0.47 -10.97
N VAL A 276 11.37 1.29 -10.80
CA VAL A 276 11.10 2.02 -9.56
C VAL A 276 10.88 1.06 -8.39
N LEU A 277 10.09 -0.02 -8.55
CA LEU A 277 9.90 -1.01 -7.49
C LEU A 277 11.20 -1.74 -7.13
N ALA A 278 11.97 -2.16 -8.13
CA ALA A 278 13.26 -2.80 -7.91
C ALA A 278 14.21 -1.86 -7.14
N PHE A 279 14.25 -0.58 -7.51
CA PHE A 279 15.01 0.45 -6.80
C PHE A 279 14.55 0.60 -5.35
N GLY A 280 13.24 0.62 -5.10
CA GLY A 280 12.70 0.71 -3.74
C GLY A 280 13.10 -0.48 -2.86
N ALA A 281 13.07 -1.70 -3.41
CA ALA A 281 13.50 -2.91 -2.70
C ALA A 281 14.98 -2.87 -2.34
N GLU A 282 15.85 -2.50 -3.29
CA GLU A 282 17.29 -2.34 -3.06
C GLU A 282 17.60 -1.23 -2.05
N PHE A 283 16.95 -0.07 -2.19
CA PHE A 283 17.09 1.04 -1.25
C PHE A 283 16.71 0.62 0.18
N GLY A 284 15.64 -0.16 0.34
CA GLY A 284 15.25 -0.72 1.64
C GLY A 284 16.27 -1.69 2.24
N ALA A 285 16.87 -2.53 1.41
CA ALA A 285 17.91 -3.47 1.83
C ALA A 285 19.18 -2.75 2.29
N LEU A 286 19.60 -1.72 1.55
CA LEU A 286 20.79 -0.90 1.85
C LEU A 286 20.59 0.01 3.07
N SER A 287 19.44 0.69 3.16
CA SER A 287 19.12 1.61 4.27
C SER A 287 18.75 0.89 5.57
N GLY A 288 18.49 -0.42 5.51
CA GLY A 288 18.03 -1.20 6.66
C GLY A 288 16.57 -0.96 7.03
N MET A 289 15.79 -0.22 6.24
CA MET A 289 14.35 -0.04 6.48
C MET A 289 13.57 -1.36 6.44
N ALA A 290 13.99 -2.31 5.61
CA ALA A 290 13.42 -3.66 5.57
C ALA A 290 13.65 -4.45 6.88
N ARG A 291 14.46 -3.93 7.82
CA ARG A 291 14.93 -4.62 9.03
C ARG A 291 14.20 -4.19 10.30
N VAL A 292 13.37 -3.14 10.27
CA VAL A 292 12.71 -2.60 11.47
C VAL A 292 11.63 -3.57 11.95
N GLY A 293 11.96 -4.42 12.93
CA GLY A 293 11.02 -5.31 13.62
C GLY A 293 11.17 -6.82 13.36
N HIS A 294 12.12 -7.24 12.52
CA HIS A 294 12.36 -8.65 12.17
C HIS A 294 13.72 -9.14 12.69
N ASP A 295 13.84 -9.33 14.00
CA ASP A 295 15.00 -10.05 14.53
C ASP A 295 14.94 -11.50 14.03
N LEU A 296 15.96 -11.92 13.27
CA LEU A 296 16.03 -13.26 12.69
C LEU A 296 16.22 -14.34 13.75
N ILE A 297 16.86 -13.97 14.85
CA ILE A 297 17.02 -14.76 16.07
C ILE A 297 16.79 -13.80 17.24
N ARG A 298 15.78 -14.08 18.04
CA ARG A 298 15.65 -13.55 19.39
C ARG A 298 16.04 -14.67 20.34
N GLN A 299 17.20 -14.52 20.97
CA GLN A 299 17.33 -15.01 22.33
C GLN A 299 16.51 -14.04 23.18
N GLY A 300 15.83 -14.51 24.23
CA GLY A 300 15.09 -13.62 25.13
C GLY A 300 15.85 -12.31 25.34
N ASP A 301 15.22 -11.18 25.03
CA ASP A 301 15.79 -9.85 25.21
C ASP A 301 16.37 -9.75 26.64
N PRO A 302 17.56 -9.19 26.91
CA PRO A 302 18.09 -9.03 28.28
C PRO A 302 17.10 -8.35 29.26
N GLU A 303 16.15 -7.57 28.77
CA GLU A 303 15.04 -7.03 29.57
C GLU A 303 13.87 -8.03 29.76
N HIS A 304 13.57 -8.90 28.79
CA HIS A 304 12.63 -10.04 28.96
C HIS A 304 13.19 -11.16 29.84
N PHE A 305 14.52 -11.29 29.94
CA PHE A 305 15.24 -12.19 30.85
C PHE A 305 14.79 -12.04 32.31
N ARG A 306 14.33 -10.85 32.71
CA ARG A 306 13.94 -10.57 34.11
C ARG A 306 12.46 -10.80 34.42
N GLY A 307 11.60 -10.98 33.42
CA GLY A 307 10.15 -10.93 33.61
C GLY A 307 9.38 -12.23 33.42
N SER A 308 9.87 -13.18 32.62
CA SER A 308 9.03 -14.33 32.18
C SER A 308 9.64 -15.73 32.35
N GLY A 309 10.91 -15.87 32.73
CA GLY A 309 11.53 -17.18 33.02
C GLY A 309 11.69 -18.14 31.84
N ALA A 310 11.15 -17.84 30.65
CA ALA A 310 11.21 -18.72 29.48
C ALA A 310 12.37 -18.36 28.53
N LEU A 311 13.36 -19.27 28.43
CA LEU A 311 14.52 -19.24 27.53
C LEU A 311 14.18 -19.97 26.22
N ASP A 312 13.44 -19.33 25.30
CA ASP A 312 13.22 -19.91 23.95
C ASP A 312 14.17 -19.28 22.92
N VAL A 313 14.74 -20.11 22.05
CA VAL A 313 15.50 -19.67 20.87
C VAL A 313 14.48 -19.41 19.76
N PHE A 314 13.98 -18.18 19.72
CA PHE A 314 12.96 -17.79 18.75
C PHE A 314 13.61 -17.39 17.43
N VAL A 315 13.41 -18.20 16.40
CA VAL A 315 13.79 -17.87 15.01
C VAL A 315 12.61 -17.34 14.21
N ASN A 316 12.90 -16.48 13.24
CA ASN A 316 11.91 -16.01 12.28
C ASN A 316 11.19 -17.20 11.61
N ARG A 317 9.87 -17.04 11.40
CA ARG A 317 8.99 -18.07 10.81
C ARG A 317 9.43 -18.56 9.44
N ALA A 318 10.25 -17.81 8.71
CA ALA A 318 10.85 -18.25 7.44
C ALA A 318 11.70 -19.52 7.60
N PHE A 319 12.14 -19.82 8.84
CA PHE A 319 12.95 -21.00 9.17
C PHE A 319 12.16 -22.10 9.89
N TRP A 320 10.86 -21.92 10.11
CA TRP A 320 10.01 -22.94 10.72
C TRP A 320 9.75 -24.10 9.74
N ARG A 321 9.39 -25.26 10.29
CA ARG A 321 9.15 -26.47 9.48
C ARG A 321 7.69 -26.90 9.57
N LEU A 322 7.24 -27.58 8.52
CA LEU A 322 5.96 -28.26 8.49
C LEU A 322 6.09 -29.61 9.22
N ALA A 323 5.17 -29.89 10.14
CA ALA A 323 5.07 -31.16 10.84
C ALA A 323 4.44 -32.24 9.90
N PRO A 324 5.16 -33.32 9.56
CA PRO A 324 4.62 -34.40 8.74
C PRO A 324 3.41 -35.05 9.43
N GLY A 325 2.26 -35.11 8.76
CA GLY A 325 1.04 -35.70 9.34
C GLY A 325 0.49 -34.96 10.57
N GLY A 326 0.90 -33.70 10.79
CA GLY A 326 0.48 -32.90 11.94
C GLY A 326 1.18 -33.24 13.26
N GLN A 327 2.09 -34.22 13.27
CA GLN A 327 2.85 -34.61 14.46
C GLN A 327 4.21 -33.90 14.48
N VAL A 328 4.42 -33.09 15.53
CA VAL A 328 5.67 -32.38 15.71
C VAL A 328 6.76 -33.35 16.17
N PRO A 329 7.90 -33.45 15.44
CA PRO A 329 8.98 -34.35 15.82
C PRO A 329 9.66 -33.89 17.09
N VAL A 330 9.99 -34.86 17.96
CA VAL A 330 10.80 -34.61 19.15
C VAL A 330 12.22 -34.27 18.73
N ILE A 331 12.74 -33.15 19.21
CA ILE A 331 14.15 -32.80 19.03
C ILE A 331 14.96 -33.53 20.09
N GLN A 332 15.97 -34.27 19.67
CA GLN A 332 16.86 -35.00 20.55
C GLN A 332 18.31 -34.51 20.34
N ALA A 333 18.95 -34.11 21.43
CA ALA A 333 20.36 -33.76 21.44
C ALA A 333 21.26 -35.02 21.41
N PRO A 334 22.52 -34.90 20.96
CA PRO A 334 23.46 -36.04 20.91
C PRO A 334 23.68 -36.72 22.27
N TRP A 335 23.56 -35.99 23.37
CA TRP A 335 23.69 -36.51 24.75
C TRP A 335 22.37 -37.02 25.34
N GLY A 336 21.30 -37.13 24.54
CA GLY A 336 20.06 -37.79 24.92
C GLY A 336 18.95 -36.87 25.45
N GLU A 337 19.23 -35.59 25.69
CA GLU A 337 18.22 -34.62 26.10
C GLU A 337 17.17 -34.38 25.01
N ARG A 338 15.90 -34.20 25.40
CA ARG A 338 14.77 -34.13 24.46
C ARG A 338 13.90 -32.92 24.72
N PHE A 339 13.37 -32.36 23.66
CA PHE A 339 12.32 -31.35 23.71
C PHE A 339 11.32 -31.55 22.58
N GLN A 340 10.03 -31.45 22.89
CA GLN A 340 8.98 -31.48 21.88
C GLN A 340 8.47 -30.05 21.67
N PRO A 341 8.72 -29.45 20.49
CA PRO A 341 8.24 -28.12 20.19
C PRO A 341 6.71 -28.02 20.21
N GLU A 342 6.20 -26.84 20.51
CA GLU A 342 4.77 -26.59 20.45
C GLU A 342 4.26 -26.62 18.99
N PRO A 343 3.16 -27.35 18.70
CA PRO A 343 2.52 -27.32 17.40
C PRO A 343 1.78 -26.00 17.19
N HIS A 344 2.00 -25.39 16.03
CA HIS A 344 1.31 -24.16 15.61
C HIS A 344 0.48 -24.41 14.35
N PRO A 345 -0.83 -24.70 14.50
CA PRO A 345 -1.72 -24.88 13.36
C PRO A 345 -2.01 -23.53 12.66
N VAL A 346 -1.78 -23.50 11.36
CA VAL A 346 -1.96 -22.36 10.46
C VAL A 346 -2.68 -22.85 9.22
N LEU A 347 -3.95 -22.45 9.03
CA LEU A 347 -4.75 -22.83 7.85
C LEU A 347 -4.78 -24.35 7.57
N GLY A 348 -4.86 -25.17 8.63
CA GLY A 348 -4.86 -26.65 8.51
C GLY A 348 -3.47 -27.28 8.37
N LEU A 349 -2.40 -26.49 8.36
CA LEU A 349 -1.00 -26.95 8.35
C LEU A 349 -0.37 -26.73 9.73
N THR A 350 0.26 -27.75 10.30
CA THR A 350 0.95 -27.63 11.59
C THR A 350 2.40 -27.22 11.38
N LEU A 351 2.76 -26.01 11.77
CA LEU A 351 4.13 -25.50 11.78
C LEU A 351 4.76 -25.68 13.17
N TYR A 352 6.08 -25.76 13.25
CA TYR A 352 6.79 -25.76 14.52
C TYR A 352 8.17 -25.08 14.39
N ASN A 353 8.67 -24.54 15.49
CA ASN A 353 10.03 -24.02 15.58
C ASN A 353 11.00 -25.20 15.84
N PRO A 354 11.88 -25.57 14.88
CA PRO A 354 12.78 -26.71 15.04
C PRO A 354 13.98 -26.43 15.97
N TYR A 355 14.11 -25.21 16.47
CA TYR A 355 15.16 -24.79 17.40
C TYR A 355 14.59 -24.42 18.78
N ALA A 356 13.31 -24.73 19.03
CA ALA A 356 12.66 -24.37 20.27
C ALA A 356 13.32 -25.04 21.49
N VAL A 357 13.27 -24.35 22.62
CA VAL A 357 13.82 -24.80 23.91
C VAL A 357 12.76 -24.62 25.00
N GLY A 358 12.68 -25.56 25.94
CA GLY A 358 11.77 -25.48 27.08
C GLY A 358 12.45 -25.12 28.39
N GLU A 359 11.67 -24.71 29.39
CA GLU A 359 12.15 -24.34 30.74
C GLU A 359 12.90 -25.47 31.47
N LYS A 360 12.65 -26.73 31.10
CA LYS A 360 13.29 -27.90 31.70
C LYS A 360 14.59 -28.31 31.02
N ASN A 361 14.96 -27.63 29.94
CA ASN A 361 16.18 -27.94 29.19
C ASN A 361 17.41 -27.29 29.81
N SER A 362 18.56 -27.93 29.64
CA SER A 362 19.84 -27.44 30.13
C SER A 362 20.35 -26.28 29.27
N PHE A 363 21.21 -25.44 29.85
CA PHE A 363 21.93 -24.40 29.08
C PHE A 363 22.75 -24.99 27.92
N ALA A 364 23.27 -26.20 28.07
CA ALA A 364 23.98 -26.90 27.00
C ALA A 364 23.06 -27.21 25.79
N PHE A 365 21.79 -27.52 26.06
CA PHE A 365 20.77 -27.71 25.02
C PHE A 365 20.40 -26.40 24.34
N GLU A 366 20.25 -25.33 25.11
CA GLU A 366 19.99 -23.99 24.56
C GLU A 366 21.14 -23.53 23.65
N ASP A 367 22.38 -23.61 24.11
CA ASP A 367 23.56 -23.21 23.32
C ASP A 367 23.70 -24.05 22.05
N TRP A 368 23.39 -25.35 22.12
CA TRP A 368 23.38 -26.21 20.94
C TRP A 368 22.28 -25.85 19.95
N GLN A 369 21.07 -25.52 20.41
CA GLN A 369 20.00 -25.06 19.53
C GLN A 369 20.31 -23.68 18.93
N PHE A 370 20.88 -22.78 19.72
CA PHE A 370 21.31 -21.46 19.26
C PHE A 370 22.42 -21.56 18.22
N SER A 371 23.39 -22.43 18.44
CA SER A 371 24.47 -22.75 17.50
C SER A 371 23.91 -23.30 16.18
N ARG A 372 22.96 -24.23 16.23
CA ARG A 372 22.28 -24.76 15.03
C ARG A 372 21.44 -23.71 14.32
N ALA A 373 20.74 -22.85 15.06
CA ALA A 373 19.95 -21.76 14.50
C ALA A 373 20.85 -20.74 13.78
N THR A 374 21.97 -20.35 14.39
CA THR A 374 22.95 -19.42 13.79
C THR A 374 23.65 -20.02 12.58
N GLU A 375 23.99 -21.31 12.62
CA GLU A 375 24.52 -22.04 11.47
C GLU A 375 23.54 -21.99 10.28
N TYR A 376 22.26 -22.23 10.55
CA TYR A 376 21.24 -22.24 9.50
C TYR A 376 20.90 -20.84 8.96
N ILE A 377 21.01 -19.78 9.78
CA ILE A 377 20.62 -18.41 9.41
C ILE A 377 21.79 -17.61 8.82
N TYR A 378 22.99 -17.80 9.35
CA TYR A 378 24.19 -17.05 8.96
C TYR A 378 25.21 -17.90 8.20
N GLY A 379 25.06 -19.22 8.19
CA GLY A 379 25.98 -20.16 7.54
C GLY A 379 27.18 -20.55 8.41
N ARG A 380 27.19 -20.17 9.69
CA ARG A 380 28.24 -20.52 10.66
C ARG A 380 27.65 -20.66 12.06
N ALA A 381 28.02 -21.72 12.76
CA ALA A 381 27.68 -21.91 14.17
C ALA A 381 28.32 -20.81 15.02
N MET A 382 27.53 -20.11 15.84
CA MET A 382 27.99 -19.01 16.68
C MET A 382 27.38 -19.07 18.07
N THR A 383 28.11 -18.57 19.06
CA THR A 383 27.56 -18.27 20.39
C THR A 383 26.84 -16.92 20.41
N ALA A 384 26.01 -16.68 21.42
CA ALA A 384 25.28 -15.41 21.59
C ALA A 384 26.20 -14.18 21.54
N ARG A 385 27.37 -14.28 22.20
CA ARG A 385 28.39 -13.22 22.23
C ARG A 385 29.01 -12.98 20.86
N GLN A 386 29.37 -14.04 20.14
CA GLN A 386 29.91 -13.94 18.77
C GLN A 386 28.89 -13.37 17.79
N LEU A 387 27.60 -13.65 17.98
CA LEU A 387 26.54 -13.03 17.18
C LEU A 387 26.42 -11.53 17.47
N ALA A 388 26.49 -11.11 18.74
CA ALA A 388 26.43 -9.71 19.13
C ALA A 388 27.62 -8.92 18.56
N GLU A 389 28.85 -9.45 18.70
CA GLU A 389 30.07 -8.88 18.13
C GLU A 389 30.01 -8.86 16.59
N GLY A 390 29.55 -9.95 15.98
CA GLY A 390 29.39 -10.07 14.53
C GLY A 390 28.36 -9.09 13.95
N LYS A 391 27.24 -8.86 14.64
CA LYS A 391 26.25 -7.83 14.24
C LYS A 391 26.89 -6.44 14.23
N GLY A 392 27.73 -6.12 15.21
CA GLY A 392 28.51 -4.88 15.25
C GLY A 392 29.50 -4.72 14.10
N GLN A 393 30.00 -5.83 13.56
CA GLN A 393 30.92 -5.88 12.42
C GLN A 393 30.22 -6.02 11.05
N GLY A 394 28.89 -5.94 11.00
CA GLY A 394 28.14 -6.01 9.74
C GLY A 394 27.87 -7.44 9.22
N LEU A 395 27.82 -8.45 10.10
CA LEU A 395 27.44 -9.81 9.74
C LEU A 395 26.08 -9.83 9.03
N THR A 396 26.06 -10.38 7.80
CA THR A 396 24.83 -10.49 7.00
C THR A 396 24.24 -11.90 7.07
N PRO A 397 22.92 -12.02 7.33
CA PRO A 397 22.22 -13.30 7.27
C PRO A 397 22.11 -13.81 5.83
N ILE A 398 21.87 -15.12 5.66
CA ILE A 398 21.72 -15.75 4.35
C ILE A 398 20.59 -15.09 3.53
N THR A 399 19.51 -14.67 4.19
CA THR A 399 18.37 -13.97 3.59
C THR A 399 18.73 -12.61 2.99
N LEU A 400 19.86 -12.00 3.36
CA LEU A 400 20.35 -10.71 2.85
C LEU A 400 21.55 -10.85 1.90
N ARG A 401 21.96 -12.07 1.56
CA ARG A 401 23.02 -12.26 0.56
C ARG A 401 22.53 -11.83 -0.83
N PRO A 402 23.42 -11.41 -1.75
CA PRO A 402 23.05 -10.95 -3.09
C PRO A 402 22.13 -11.91 -3.85
N ARG A 403 22.34 -13.22 -3.66
CA ARG A 403 21.50 -14.28 -4.21
C ARG A 403 20.03 -14.15 -3.79
N MET A 404 19.78 -13.95 -2.51
CA MET A 404 18.42 -13.80 -1.98
C MET A 404 17.82 -12.46 -2.37
N GLN A 405 18.62 -11.40 -2.45
CA GLN A 405 18.17 -10.09 -2.95
C GLN A 405 17.64 -10.18 -4.39
N ILE A 406 18.38 -10.84 -5.30
CA ILE A 406 17.95 -11.07 -6.69
C ILE A 406 16.60 -11.80 -6.72
N LEU A 407 16.44 -12.85 -5.92
CA LEU A 407 15.22 -13.65 -5.85
C LEU A 407 14.04 -12.86 -5.26
N THR A 408 14.28 -12.06 -4.21
CA THR A 408 13.28 -11.20 -3.58
C THR A 408 12.78 -10.14 -4.55
N ILE A 409 13.70 -9.47 -5.27
CA ILE A 409 13.34 -8.49 -6.31
C ILE A 409 12.56 -9.17 -7.41
N ALA A 410 13.01 -10.33 -7.89
CA ALA A 410 12.28 -11.08 -8.90
C ALA A 410 10.86 -11.45 -8.44
N ALA A 411 10.67 -11.84 -7.18
CA ALA A 411 9.34 -12.11 -6.62
C ALA A 411 8.46 -10.85 -6.56
N ILE A 412 9.02 -9.70 -6.15
CA ILE A 412 8.31 -8.41 -6.14
C ILE A 412 7.90 -8.02 -7.58
N LEU A 413 8.80 -8.16 -8.55
CA LEU A 413 8.50 -7.87 -9.95
C LEU A 413 7.49 -8.85 -10.55
N ALA A 414 7.58 -10.14 -10.23
CA ALA A 414 6.63 -11.16 -10.67
C ALA A 414 5.24 -10.88 -10.12
N SER A 415 5.13 -10.52 -8.85
CA SER A 415 3.85 -10.13 -8.24
C SER A 415 3.28 -8.86 -8.88
N ALA A 416 4.11 -7.85 -9.18
CA ALA A 416 3.69 -6.66 -9.93
C ALA A 416 3.17 -7.00 -11.34
N LEU A 417 3.87 -7.87 -12.07
CA LEU A 417 3.40 -8.33 -13.37
C LEU A 417 2.12 -9.16 -13.28
N PHE A 418 1.97 -9.97 -12.23
CA PHE A 418 0.73 -10.71 -11.97
C PHE A 418 -0.45 -9.77 -11.75
N TRP A 419 -0.25 -8.66 -11.03
CA TRP A 419 -1.28 -7.63 -10.87
C TRP A 419 -1.66 -6.96 -12.19
N VAL A 420 -0.67 -6.60 -13.01
CA VAL A 420 -0.94 -6.03 -14.34
C VAL A 420 -1.69 -7.03 -15.23
N TRP A 421 -1.30 -8.31 -15.18
CA TRP A 421 -1.99 -9.39 -15.86
C TRP A 421 -3.45 -9.50 -15.43
N LEU A 422 -3.74 -9.45 -14.12
CA LEU A 422 -5.12 -9.48 -13.62
C LEU A 422 -5.95 -8.30 -14.15
N ILE A 423 -5.41 -7.08 -14.17
CA ILE A 423 -6.12 -5.92 -14.73
C ILE A 423 -6.48 -6.16 -16.20
N GLU A 424 -5.51 -6.61 -17.00
CA GLU A 424 -5.74 -6.83 -18.42
C GLU A 424 -6.59 -8.06 -18.71
N LEU A 425 -6.58 -9.06 -17.82
CA LEU A 425 -7.51 -10.18 -17.87
C LEU A 425 -8.95 -9.65 -17.84
N PHE A 426 -9.29 -8.73 -16.93
CA PHE A 426 -10.62 -8.11 -16.89
C PHE A 426 -10.95 -7.22 -18.09
N SER A 427 -9.94 -6.78 -18.84
CA SER A 427 -10.11 -5.98 -20.06
C SER A 427 -10.32 -6.85 -21.31
N TRP A 428 -10.12 -8.16 -21.18
CA TRP A 428 -10.16 -9.11 -22.30
C TRP A 428 -11.58 -9.32 -22.85
N GLN A 429 -11.70 -9.35 -24.18
CA GLN A 429 -12.98 -9.47 -24.90
C GLN A 429 -13.82 -10.71 -24.55
N TRP A 430 -13.20 -11.82 -24.15
CA TRP A 430 -13.93 -13.02 -23.78
C TRP A 430 -14.77 -12.79 -22.52
N LEU A 431 -14.23 -12.05 -21.55
CA LEU A 431 -14.97 -11.53 -20.39
C LEU A 431 -15.89 -10.36 -20.78
N GLY A 432 -15.63 -9.75 -21.95
CA GLY A 432 -16.49 -8.84 -22.71
C GLY A 432 -17.89 -9.39 -23.01
N ARG A 433 -18.03 -10.72 -23.13
CA ARG A 433 -19.31 -11.41 -23.41
C ARG A 433 -20.17 -11.60 -22.16
N LEU A 434 -19.59 -11.46 -20.97
CA LEU A 434 -20.35 -11.53 -19.72
C LEU A 434 -21.18 -10.27 -19.52
N SER A 435 -22.33 -10.43 -18.86
CA SER A 435 -23.18 -9.30 -18.46
C SER A 435 -22.38 -8.29 -17.61
N LYS A 436 -22.76 -7.00 -17.65
CA LYS A 436 -22.10 -5.95 -16.86
C LYS A 436 -22.04 -6.32 -15.38
N THR A 437 -23.13 -6.90 -14.85
CA THR A 437 -23.23 -7.35 -13.46
C THR A 437 -22.26 -8.50 -13.16
N ALA A 438 -22.18 -9.51 -14.03
CA ALA A 438 -21.26 -10.64 -13.85
C ALA A 438 -19.79 -10.21 -13.93
N ARG A 439 -19.45 -9.30 -14.86
CA ARG A 439 -18.10 -8.74 -14.95
C ARG A 439 -17.73 -7.96 -13.69
N THR A 440 -18.65 -7.11 -13.23
CA THR A 440 -18.46 -6.29 -12.03
C THR A 440 -18.29 -7.17 -10.80
N ALA A 441 -19.14 -8.19 -10.65
CA ALA A 441 -19.02 -9.18 -9.58
C ALA A 441 -17.67 -9.92 -9.65
N LEU A 442 -17.25 -10.39 -10.82
CA LEU A 442 -15.97 -11.09 -11.00
C LEU A 442 -14.77 -10.19 -10.63
N THR A 443 -14.78 -8.92 -11.05
CA THR A 443 -13.73 -7.96 -10.69
C THR A 443 -13.71 -7.70 -9.19
N TYR A 444 -14.86 -7.47 -8.56
CA TYR A 444 -14.93 -7.30 -7.11
C TYR A 444 -14.53 -8.57 -6.36
N SER A 445 -14.90 -9.76 -6.83
CA SER A 445 -14.51 -11.03 -6.23
C SER A 445 -13.01 -11.27 -6.31
N ALA A 446 -12.35 -11.00 -7.44
CA ALA A 446 -10.90 -11.13 -7.54
C ALA A 446 -10.17 -10.11 -6.65
N MET A 447 -10.65 -8.86 -6.60
CA MET A 447 -10.11 -7.88 -5.65
C MET A 447 -10.34 -8.34 -4.20
N LEU A 448 -11.51 -8.89 -3.87
CA LEU A 448 -11.84 -9.41 -2.53
C LEU A 448 -11.05 -10.65 -2.16
N ILE A 449 -10.72 -11.55 -3.09
CA ILE A 449 -9.85 -12.71 -2.81
C ILE A 449 -8.45 -12.22 -2.45
N ILE A 450 -7.94 -11.20 -3.14
CA ILE A 450 -6.59 -10.72 -2.89
C ILE A 450 -6.53 -9.86 -1.63
N ILE A 451 -7.48 -8.94 -1.48
CA ILE A 451 -7.68 -8.18 -0.24
C ILE A 451 -7.92 -9.15 0.93
N GLY A 452 -8.73 -10.18 0.72
CA GLY A 452 -9.02 -11.25 1.68
C GLY A 452 -7.80 -12.12 1.98
N GLY A 453 -6.87 -12.31 1.04
CA GLY A 453 -5.58 -12.95 1.28
C GLY A 453 -4.67 -12.09 2.15
N VAL A 454 -4.65 -10.78 1.90
CA VAL A 454 -3.97 -9.79 2.77
C VAL A 454 -4.57 -9.80 4.17
N PHE A 455 -5.91 -9.74 4.29
CA PHE A 455 -6.59 -9.80 5.57
C PHE A 455 -6.51 -11.18 6.23
N GLY A 456 -6.44 -12.26 5.45
CA GLY A 456 -6.21 -13.62 5.91
C GLY A 456 -4.84 -13.77 6.57
N ASP A 457 -3.82 -13.16 5.97
CA ASP A 457 -2.48 -13.04 6.55
C ASP A 457 -2.47 -12.24 7.87
N LEU A 458 -3.43 -11.32 8.05
CA LEU A 458 -3.66 -10.58 9.29
C LEU A 458 -4.50 -11.37 10.32
N LEU A 459 -5.43 -12.21 9.87
CA LEU A 459 -6.36 -12.99 10.70
C LEU A 459 -5.70 -14.22 11.33
N VAL A 460 -4.82 -14.90 10.59
CA VAL A 460 -4.19 -16.16 11.04
C VAL A 460 -3.06 -15.91 12.04
N SER A 461 -2.57 -14.68 12.14
CA SER A 461 -1.49 -14.31 13.05
C SER A 461 -1.97 -13.97 14.46
N LYS A 462 -2.35 -14.98 15.25
CA LYS A 462 -2.36 -14.85 16.73
C LYS A 462 -0.96 -14.62 17.32
N LEU A 463 0.08 -14.81 16.52
CA LEU A 463 1.49 -14.54 16.82
C LEU A 463 1.97 -13.22 16.18
N PRO A 464 2.96 -12.51 16.75
CA PRO A 464 3.49 -11.25 16.21
C PRO A 464 4.11 -11.44 14.80
N GLY A 465 3.62 -10.70 13.79
CA GLY A 465 4.16 -10.69 12.40
C GLY A 465 3.29 -11.38 11.34
N SER A 466 3.43 -10.95 10.07
CA SER A 466 2.76 -11.53 8.88
C SER A 466 3.26 -12.96 8.61
N LEU A 467 2.43 -13.83 8.03
CA LEU A 467 2.82 -15.17 7.57
C LEU A 467 3.26 -15.16 6.11
N SER A 468 2.69 -14.29 5.28
CA SER A 468 2.93 -14.22 3.85
C SER A 468 4.40 -13.93 3.50
N GLN A 469 5.02 -13.01 4.23
CA GLN A 469 6.44 -12.67 4.03
C GLN A 469 7.36 -13.82 4.46
N PRO A 470 7.23 -14.42 5.66
CA PRO A 470 7.97 -15.63 6.01
C PRO A 470 7.77 -16.80 5.06
N VAL A 471 6.56 -17.03 4.55
CA VAL A 471 6.28 -18.11 3.59
C VAL A 471 6.98 -17.83 2.26
N LEU A 472 6.95 -16.57 1.78
CA LEU A 472 7.69 -16.16 0.61
C LEU A 472 9.19 -16.37 0.81
N GLU A 473 9.75 -15.87 1.93
CA GLU A 473 11.17 -16.03 2.28
C GLU A 473 11.57 -17.50 2.37
N ALA A 474 10.74 -18.36 2.99
CA ALA A 474 10.97 -19.80 3.06
C ALA A 474 10.98 -20.45 1.67
N GLY A 475 10.04 -20.07 0.80
CA GLY A 475 9.98 -20.54 -0.59
C GLY A 475 11.22 -20.10 -1.39
N LEU A 476 11.64 -18.85 -1.24
CA LEU A 476 12.86 -18.32 -1.87
C LEU A 476 14.12 -19.00 -1.32
N LEU A 477 14.17 -19.30 -0.02
CA LEU A 477 15.26 -20.08 0.59
C LEU A 477 15.31 -21.51 0.04
N TYR A 478 14.16 -22.14 -0.18
CA TYR A 478 14.09 -23.46 -0.81
C TYR A 478 14.60 -23.43 -2.26
N ILE A 479 14.12 -22.49 -3.08
CA ILE A 479 14.58 -22.30 -4.46
C ILE A 479 16.08 -21.99 -4.48
N SER A 480 16.56 -21.14 -3.56
CA SER A 480 17.97 -20.79 -3.44
C SER A 480 18.85 -21.92 -2.86
N ARG A 481 18.33 -23.12 -2.57
CA ARG A 481 19.19 -24.28 -2.33
C ARG A 481 19.47 -25.07 -3.59
N HIS A 482 18.55 -25.02 -4.55
CA HIS A 482 18.62 -25.80 -5.78
C HIS A 482 19.29 -25.05 -6.94
N LEU A 483 19.41 -23.72 -6.87
CA LEU A 483 20.13 -22.97 -7.92
C LEU A 483 21.66 -23.10 -7.76
N PRO A 484 22.44 -22.95 -8.85
CA PRO A 484 23.90 -22.93 -8.79
C PRO A 484 24.44 -21.72 -8.02
N ALA A 485 25.70 -21.81 -7.57
CA ALA A 485 26.37 -20.74 -6.82
C ALA A 485 26.64 -19.47 -7.65
N ASN A 486 26.64 -19.58 -8.99
CA ASN A 486 26.89 -18.46 -9.88
C ASN A 486 25.69 -17.50 -9.89
N LEU A 487 25.93 -16.26 -9.45
CA LEU A 487 24.92 -15.20 -9.38
C LEU A 487 24.31 -14.85 -10.74
N GLY A 488 25.10 -14.92 -11.82
CA GLY A 488 24.60 -14.67 -13.18
C GLY A 488 23.57 -15.70 -13.61
N VAL A 489 23.77 -16.98 -13.25
CA VAL A 489 22.80 -18.05 -13.54
C VAL A 489 21.55 -17.87 -12.68
N VAL A 490 21.68 -17.49 -11.41
CA VAL A 490 20.54 -17.16 -10.55
C VAL A 490 19.72 -16.01 -11.14
N ALA A 491 20.38 -14.94 -11.58
CA ALA A 491 19.71 -13.80 -12.21
C ALA A 491 18.99 -14.21 -13.51
N LEU A 492 19.63 -15.03 -14.36
CA LEU A 492 19.02 -15.54 -15.58
C LEU A 492 17.77 -16.38 -15.28
N VAL A 493 17.86 -17.33 -14.35
CA VAL A 493 16.73 -18.18 -13.96
C VAL A 493 15.60 -17.38 -13.34
N ALA A 494 15.91 -16.34 -12.56
CA ALA A 494 14.92 -15.43 -11.98
C ALA A 494 14.28 -14.51 -13.03
N PHE A 495 15.02 -14.14 -14.08
CA PHE A 495 14.54 -13.26 -15.15
C PHE A 495 13.63 -13.96 -16.17
N LEU A 496 13.89 -15.22 -16.49
CA LEU A 496 13.08 -16.00 -17.45
C LEU A 496 11.55 -15.96 -17.18
N PRO A 497 11.05 -16.24 -15.96
CA PRO A 497 9.61 -16.15 -15.69
C PRO A 497 9.08 -14.72 -15.81
N LEU A 498 9.87 -13.71 -15.46
CA LEU A 498 9.48 -12.30 -15.64
C LEU A 498 9.35 -11.93 -17.12
N ALA A 499 10.32 -12.34 -17.94
CA ALA A 499 10.28 -12.14 -19.38
C ALA A 499 9.10 -12.85 -20.02
N ALA A 500 8.82 -14.09 -19.62
CA ALA A 500 7.67 -14.86 -20.09
C ALA A 500 6.33 -14.19 -19.71
N MET A 501 6.18 -13.75 -18.45
CA MET A 501 4.99 -13.02 -18.01
C MET A 501 4.82 -11.70 -18.74
N PHE A 502 5.90 -10.91 -18.87
CA PHE A 502 5.87 -9.64 -19.57
C PHE A 502 5.47 -9.82 -21.04
N TRP A 503 6.00 -10.84 -21.71
CA TRP A 503 5.65 -11.19 -23.07
C TRP A 503 4.18 -11.62 -23.20
N LEU A 504 3.70 -12.47 -22.28
CA LEU A 504 2.31 -12.94 -22.25
C LEU A 504 1.32 -11.78 -22.08
N ILE A 505 1.60 -10.86 -21.15
CA ILE A 505 0.76 -9.67 -20.95
C ILE A 505 0.81 -8.77 -22.18
N GLY A 506 2.00 -8.51 -22.74
CA GLY A 506 2.13 -7.71 -23.96
C GLY A 506 1.39 -8.31 -25.16
N PHE A 507 1.32 -9.63 -25.25
CA PHE A 507 0.48 -10.33 -26.23
C PHE A 507 -1.00 -10.08 -25.98
N GLN A 508 -1.47 -10.27 -24.74
CA GLN A 508 -2.86 -10.03 -24.36
C GLN A 508 -3.32 -8.59 -24.61
N VAL A 509 -2.50 -7.60 -24.26
CA VAL A 509 -2.80 -6.17 -24.50
C VAL A 509 -2.98 -5.90 -25.99
N GLY A 510 -2.09 -6.41 -26.84
CA GLY A 510 -2.22 -6.26 -28.29
C GLY A 510 -3.50 -6.88 -28.85
N VAL A 511 -3.90 -8.05 -28.33
CA VAL A 511 -5.17 -8.68 -28.71
C VAL A 511 -6.36 -7.85 -28.22
N ALA A 512 -6.32 -7.32 -26.99
CA ALA A 512 -7.42 -6.53 -26.43
C ALA A 512 -7.64 -5.23 -27.22
N GLU A 513 -6.57 -4.51 -27.58
CA GLU A 513 -6.66 -3.21 -28.27
C GLU A 513 -7.18 -3.30 -29.70
N ASN A 514 -6.81 -4.34 -30.47
CA ASN A 514 -7.23 -4.53 -31.88
C ASN A 514 -8.74 -4.79 -32.09
N THR A 515 -9.49 -4.73 -31.01
CA THR A 515 -10.65 -5.59 -30.80
C THR A 515 -11.70 -4.84 -29.95
N GLN A 516 -11.29 -3.75 -29.29
CA GLN A 516 -12.22 -2.79 -28.73
C GLN A 516 -12.92 -2.05 -29.88
N PRO A 517 -14.27 -1.98 -29.90
CA PRO A 517 -14.96 -1.10 -30.82
C PRO A 517 -14.46 0.32 -30.55
N VAL A 518 -14.07 1.05 -31.60
CA VAL A 518 -13.72 2.46 -31.52
C VAL A 518 -14.89 3.15 -30.81
N GLN A 519 -14.70 3.51 -29.54
CA GLN A 519 -15.65 4.40 -28.88
C GLN A 519 -15.55 5.70 -29.65
N GLN A 520 -16.53 5.95 -30.53
CA GLN A 520 -16.72 7.27 -31.09
C GLN A 520 -16.64 8.24 -29.91
N PRO A 521 -15.80 9.29 -30.00
CA PRO A 521 -15.68 10.26 -28.93
C PRO A 521 -17.10 10.68 -28.62
N GLN A 522 -17.57 10.37 -27.40
CA GLN A 522 -18.90 10.78 -26.95
C GLN A 522 -18.97 12.27 -27.21
N SER A 523 -19.70 12.61 -28.26
CA SER A 523 -19.77 13.98 -28.70
C SER A 523 -20.36 14.74 -27.52
N LEU A 524 -19.86 15.93 -27.26
CA LEU A 524 -20.39 16.79 -26.20
C LEU A 524 -21.93 17.01 -26.37
N PHE A 525 -22.45 16.72 -27.57
CA PHE A 525 -23.86 16.68 -27.94
C PHE A 525 -24.63 15.44 -27.44
N ASP A 526 -24.03 14.26 -27.30
CA ASP A 526 -24.74 13.08 -26.74
C ASP A 526 -25.05 13.23 -25.25
N ARG A 527 -24.25 14.02 -24.50
CA ARG A 527 -24.56 14.38 -23.11
C ARG A 527 -25.67 15.43 -22.97
N LEU A 528 -25.99 16.15 -24.05
CA LEU A 528 -27.04 17.16 -24.09
C LEU A 528 -28.30 16.65 -24.81
N GLY A 529 -28.26 15.44 -25.37
CA GLY A 529 -29.15 15.00 -26.44
C GLY A 529 -29.88 13.67 -26.18
N SER A 530 -30.25 13.35 -24.94
CA SER A 530 -31.30 12.35 -24.69
C SER A 530 -32.36 12.92 -23.75
N ARG A 531 -33.26 13.69 -24.37
CA ARG A 531 -34.56 14.22 -23.90
C ARG A 531 -35.63 13.08 -23.87
N PRO A 532 -36.86 13.29 -23.37
CA PRO A 532 -37.49 14.49 -22.79
C PRO A 532 -37.83 14.41 -21.30
#